data_AF-A0A6M1ZDL9-F1
#
_entry.id   AF-A0A6M1ZDL9-F1
#
_cell.length_a   1.000
_cell.length_b   1.000
_cell.length_c   1.000
_cell.angle_alpha   90.00
_cell.angle_beta   90.00
_cell.angle_gamma   90.00
#
_symmetry.space_group_name_H-M   'P 1'
#
loop_
_entity.id
_entity.type
_entity.pdbx_description
1 polymer ?
#
loop_
_entity_poly.entity_id
_entity_poly.type
_entity_poly.pdbx_seq_one_letter_code
_entity_poly.pdbx_strand_id
1 'polypeptide(L)' 'MEDEDLMEVVLKAHTKSIQRAFETAVRTGTALVYMRDGKVVEVKPPYRYELVPIKPKKKNTKK' A
#
# COMPACT_ATOMS: atom_id res chain seq x y z
N MET A 1 -7.76 -34.76 -11.67
CA MET A 1 -8.60 -34.18 -10.61
C MET A 1 -7.74 -33.54 -9.51
N GLU A 2 -6.60 -34.12 -9.10
CA GLU A 2 -5.75 -33.51 -8.06
C GLU A 2 -5.05 -32.20 -8.49
N ASP A 3 -4.69 -32.06 -9.77
CA ASP A 3 -3.99 -30.86 -10.28
C ASP A 3 -4.90 -29.61 -10.35
N GLU A 4 -6.21 -29.80 -10.53
CA GLU A 4 -7.19 -28.70 -10.59
C GLU A 4 -7.39 -28.07 -9.20
N ASP A 5 -7.41 -28.89 -8.14
CA ASP A 5 -7.51 -28.44 -6.75
C ASP A 5 -6.27 -27.63 -6.31
N LEU A 6 -5.07 -28.06 -6.72
CA LEU A 6 -3.84 -27.33 -6.42
C LEU A 6 -3.83 -25.95 -7.09
N MET A 7 -4.24 -25.88 -8.36
CA MET A 7 -4.37 -24.62 -9.10
C MET A 7 -5.36 -23.67 -8.43
N GLU A 8 -6.50 -24.17 -7.95
CA GLU A 8 -7.48 -23.36 -7.24
C GLU A 8 -6.92 -22.81 -5.92
N VAL A 9 -6.18 -23.63 -5.17
CA VAL A 9 -5.52 -23.20 -3.93
C VAL A 9 -4.48 -22.13 -4.20
N VAL A 10 -3.66 -22.27 -5.25
CA VAL A 10 -2.66 -21.29 -5.64
C VAL A 10 -3.30 -19.96 -6.05
N LEU A 11 -4.40 -19.99 -6.83
CA LEU A 11 -5.15 -18.80 -7.21
C LEU A 11 -5.76 -18.08 -5.99
N LYS A 12 -6.32 -18.85 -5.04
CA LYS A 12 -6.83 -18.31 -3.75
C LYS A 12 -5.72 -17.72 -2.88
N ALA A 13 -4.55 -18.33 -2.84
CA ALA A 13 -3.40 -17.80 -2.11
C ALA A 13 -2.87 -16.50 -2.74
N HIS A 14 -2.78 -16.46 -4.07
CA HIS A 14 -2.33 -15.30 -4.82
C HIS A 14 -3.25 -14.09 -4.61
N THR A 15 -4.56 -14.28 -4.73
CA THR A 15 -5.56 -13.22 -4.47
C THR A 15 -5.48 -12.67 -3.05
N LYS A 16 -5.36 -13.53 -2.03
CA LYS A 16 -5.14 -13.11 -0.64
C LYS A 16 -3.84 -12.34 -0.45
N SER A 17 -2.77 -12.74 -1.13
CA SER A 17 -1.46 -12.06 -1.04
C SER A 17 -1.54 -10.62 -1.57
N ILE A 18 -2.25 -10.41 -2.69
CA ILE A 18 -2.46 -9.09 -3.29
C ILE A 18 -3.28 -8.21 -2.36
N GLN A 19 -4.35 -8.76 -1.76
CA GLN A 19 -5.18 -8.00 -0.82
C GLN A 19 -4.36 -7.52 0.39
N ARG A 20 -3.52 -8.38 0.95
CA ARG A 20 -2.64 -8.01 2.09
C ARG A 20 -1.58 -6.98 1.69
N ALA A 21 -1.02 -7.11 0.49
CA ALA A 21 -0.07 -6.12 -0.04
C ALA A 21 -0.74 -4.76 -0.23
N PHE A 22 -1.98 -4.73 -0.73
CA PHE A 22 -2.79 -3.53 -0.88
C PHE A 22 -3.08 -2.86 0.47
N GLU A 23 -3.56 -3.61 1.46
CA GLU A 23 -3.81 -3.08 2.81
C GLU A 23 -2.54 -2.48 3.43
N THR A 24 -1.39 -3.14 3.23
CA THR A 24 -0.10 -2.67 3.74
C THR A 24 0.34 -1.39 3.04
N ALA A 25 0.19 -1.32 1.72
CA ALA A 25 0.53 -0.14 0.93
C ALA A 25 -0.32 1.08 1.34
N VAL A 26 -1.63 0.89 1.49
CA VAL A 26 -2.56 1.92 1.99
C VAL A 26 -2.17 2.39 3.39
N ARG A 27 -1.90 1.46 4.32
CA ARG A 27 -1.51 1.78 5.71
C ARG A 27 -0.19 2.56 5.79
N THR A 28 0.78 2.20 4.96
CA THR A 28 2.11 2.83 4.96
C THR A 28 2.18 4.09 4.09
N GLY A 29 1.12 4.38 3.32
CA GLY A 29 1.13 5.47 2.35
C GLY A 29 2.14 5.24 1.23
N THR A 30 2.41 3.99 0.86
CA THR A 30 3.32 3.64 -0.24
C THR A 30 2.54 3.28 -1.50
N ALA A 31 3.14 3.54 -2.66
CA ALA A 31 2.56 3.14 -3.94
C ALA A 31 2.72 1.62 -4.12
N LEU A 32 1.68 0.96 -4.63
CA LEU A 32 1.72 -0.46 -4.98
C LEU A 32 1.60 -0.60 -6.50
N VAL A 33 2.56 -1.28 -7.11
CA VAL A 33 2.54 -1.62 -8.54
C VAL A 33 2.44 -3.13 -8.67
N TYR A 34 1.46 -3.63 -9.41
CA TYR A 34 1.29 -5.06 -9.67
C TYR A 34 0.70 -5.32 -11.06
N MET A 35 0.84 -6.55 -11.55
CA MET A 35 0.25 -6.98 -12.81
C MET A 35 -1.12 -7.61 -12.57
N ARG A 36 -2.13 -7.18 -13.34
CA ARG A 36 -3.48 -7.74 -13.35
C ARG A 36 -3.96 -7.85 -14.78
N ASP A 37 -4.35 -9.05 -15.21
CA ASP A 37 -4.86 -9.32 -16.56
C ASP A 37 -3.93 -8.81 -17.68
N GLY A 38 -2.62 -9.00 -17.49
CA GLY A 38 -1.58 -8.56 -18.43
C GLY A 38 -1.34 -7.04 -18.47
N LYS A 39 -2.00 -6.28 -17.60
CA LYS A 39 -1.83 -4.82 -17.47
C LYS A 39 -1.10 -4.49 -16.17
N VAL A 40 -0.23 -3.49 -16.24
CA VAL A 40 0.39 -2.90 -15.05
C VAL A 40 -0.62 -1.97 -14.40
N VAL A 41 -0.94 -2.23 -13.13
CA VAL A 41 -1.84 -1.40 -12.31
C VAL A 41 -1.01 -0.73 -11.22
N GLU A 42 -1.07 0.59 -11.15
CA GLU A 42 -0.48 1.39 -10.07
C GLU A 42 -1.59 1.89 -9.14
N VAL A 43 -1.47 1.57 -7.86
CA VAL A 43 -2.32 2.10 -6.79
C VAL A 43 -1.53 3.15 -6.04
N LYS A 44 -1.97 4.41 -6.13
CA LYS A 44 -1.40 5.53 -5.37
C LYS A 44 -2.12 5.68 -4.03
N PRO A 45 -1.40 6.02 -2.94
CA PRO A 45 -2.02 6.29 -1.65
C PRO A 45 -2.96 7.51 -1.75
N PRO A 46 -4.07 7.54 -0.99
CA PRO A 46 -5.05 8.62 -1.05
C PRO A 46 -4.54 9.95 -0.47
N TYR A 47 -3.47 9.94 0.34
CA TYR A 47 -2.91 11.12 0.99
C TYR A 47 -1.45 11.32 0.59
N ARG A 48 -1.11 12.55 0.19
CA ARG A 48 0.26 13.01 -0.03
C ARG A 48 0.76 13.64 1.27
N TYR A 49 1.75 13.04 1.93
CA TYR A 49 2.39 13.68 3.08
C TYR A 49 3.23 14.86 2.57
N GLU A 50 2.76 16.08 2.78
CA GLU A 50 3.56 17.28 2.59
C GLU A 50 4.36 17.53 3.87
N LEU A 51 5.67 17.73 3.74
CA LEU A 51 6.51 18.14 4.86
C LEU A 51 6.12 19.58 5.24
N VAL A 52 5.25 19.71 6.25
CA VAL A 52 4.88 21.03 6.77
C VAL A 52 6.07 21.57 7.57
N PRO A 53 6.64 22.74 7.21
CA PRO A 53 7.70 23.34 8.00
C PRO A 53 7.16 23.66 9.40
N ILE A 54 7.76 23.04 10.42
CA ILE A 54 7.44 23.31 11.82
C ILE A 54 7.83 24.76 12.10
N LYS A 55 6.84 25.65 12.24
CA LYS A 55 7.11 27.04 12.64
C LYS A 55 7.90 27.01 13.96
N PRO A 56 9.07 27.66 14.05
CA PRO A 56 9.84 27.67 15.27
C PRO A 56 8.99 28.27 16.39
N LYS A 57 8.84 27.51 17.48
CA LYS A 57 8.12 27.97 18.67
C LYS A 57 8.85 29.19 19.20
N LYS A 58 8.26 30.39 19.11
CA LYS A 58 8.79 31.61 19.74
C LYS A 58 9.00 31.31 21.22
N LYS A 59 10.25 31.17 21.65
CA LYS A 59 10.60 31.12 23.07
C LYS A 59 10.24 32.49 23.65
N ASN A 60 9.16 32.54 24.41
CA ASN A 60 8.74 33.74 25.12
C ASN A 60 9.65 33.87 26.35
N THR A 61 10.83 34.47 26.18
CA THR A 61 11.67 34.89 27.29
C THR A 61 11.00 36.11 27.93
N LYS A 62 10.15 35.89 28.92
CA LYS A 62 9.78 36.94 29.88
C LYS A 62 11.01 37.19 30.75
N LYS A 63 11.61 38.37 30.60
CA LYS A 63 12.46 39.00 31.61
C LYS A 63 11.56 39.81 32.54
#